data_AF-A0A7H9BUN1-F1
#
_entry.id   AF-A0A7H9BUN1-F1
#
_cell.length_a   1.000
_cell.length_b   1.000
_cell.length_c   1.000
_cell.angle_alpha   90.00
_cell.angle_beta   90.00
_cell.angle_gamma   90.00
#
_symmetry.space_group_name_H-M   'P 1'
#
loop_
_entity.id
_entity.type
_entity.pdbx_description
1 polymer ?
#
loop_
_entity_poly.entity_id
_entity_poly.type
_entity_poly.pdbx_seq_one_letter_code
_entity_poly.pdbx_strand_id
1 'polypeptide(L)'
;MAGLRRDTFRDDLDDCGPIPLDALIWIKNRIDPTLTFRRSCREGVCGSCAMTIDATNWTACTWAIADRAKPATIFLLANLPAIKELVPDQTHLLAQYEMIEPWLNPGRAIAEIKKKMIERQG
;
A
#
# COMPACT_ATOMS: atom_id res chain seq x y z
N MET A 1 24.37 -1.06 -5.11
CA MET A 1 23.23 -0.75 -4.22
C MET A 1 23.32 0.73 -3.90
N ALA A 2 22.74 1.61 -4.74
CA ALA A 2 22.73 3.04 -4.44
C ALA A 2 22.00 3.22 -3.10
N GLY A 3 22.69 3.83 -2.13
CA GLY A 3 22.21 3.91 -0.75
C GLY A 3 20.86 4.61 -0.67
N LEU A 4 19.97 4.07 0.16
CA LEU A 4 18.69 4.69 0.48
C LEU A 4 18.96 6.07 1.09
N ARG A 5 18.72 7.14 0.33
CA ARG A 5 18.82 8.52 0.81
C ARG A 5 17.56 8.84 1.61
N ARG A 6 17.75 9.41 2.80
CA ARG A 6 16.65 10.04 3.55
C ARG A 6 16.70 11.53 3.31
N ASP A 7 15.59 12.07 2.87
CA ASP A 7 15.37 13.50 2.76
C ASP A 7 14.43 13.98 3.87
N THR A 8 14.61 15.22 4.29
CA THR A 8 13.78 15.85 5.31
C THR A 8 13.08 17.03 4.70
N PHE A 9 11.76 16.99 4.73
CA PHE A 9 10.88 18.07 4.28
C PHE A 9 10.23 18.72 5.50
N ARG A 10 9.89 20.00 5.36
CA ARG A 10 9.11 20.74 6.34
C ARG A 10 7.89 21.29 5.62
N ASP A 11 6.73 20.82 6.02
CA ASP A 11 5.43 21.31 5.61
C ASP A 11 4.92 22.37 6.58
N ASP A 12 4.11 23.29 6.05
CA ASP A 12 3.35 24.24 6.84
C ASP A 12 2.01 23.60 7.20
N LEU A 13 1.82 23.25 8.48
CA LEU A 13 0.62 22.57 8.97
C LEU A 13 -0.63 23.46 8.89
N ASP A 14 -0.49 24.77 8.79
CA ASP A 14 -1.63 25.69 8.63
C ASP A 14 -2.15 25.69 7.17
N ASP A 15 -1.32 25.26 6.21
CA ASP A 15 -1.62 25.17 4.77
C ASP A 15 -1.53 23.72 4.25
N CYS A 16 -1.51 22.74 5.16
CA CYS A 16 -1.48 21.32 4.85
C CYS A 16 -2.64 20.59 5.54
N GLY A 17 -3.20 19.59 4.85
CA GLY A 17 -4.23 18.74 5.43
C GLY A 17 -3.67 17.82 6.53
N PRO A 18 -4.55 17.23 7.36
CA PRO A 18 -4.18 16.60 8.62
C PRO A 18 -3.66 15.16 8.51
N ILE A 19 -3.45 14.63 7.29
CA ILE A 19 -3.05 13.23 7.04
C ILE A 19 -1.74 13.18 6.21
N PRO A 20 -0.87 12.16 6.37
CA PRO A 20 0.41 12.06 5.66
C PRO A 20 0.30 12.14 4.15
N LEU A 21 -0.79 11.62 3.58
CA LEU A 21 -1.02 11.77 2.14
C LEU A 21 -1.11 13.24 1.71
N ASP A 22 -1.69 14.11 2.53
CA ASP A 22 -1.81 15.53 2.23
C ASP A 22 -0.44 16.22 2.27
N ALA A 23 0.39 15.89 3.27
CA ALA A 23 1.77 16.36 3.35
C ALA A 23 2.61 15.91 2.15
N LEU A 24 2.52 14.64 1.74
CA LEU A 24 3.21 14.13 0.55
C LEU A 24 2.79 14.84 -0.73
N ILE A 25 1.49 15.13 -0.89
CA ILE A 25 0.97 15.90 -2.03
C ILE A 25 1.46 17.34 -1.97
N TRP A 26 1.44 17.97 -0.79
CA TRP A 26 1.89 19.34 -0.60
C TRP A 26 3.39 19.48 -0.94
N ILE A 27 4.23 18.57 -0.42
CA ILE A 27 5.67 18.51 -0.73
C ILE A 27 5.88 18.35 -2.23
N LYS A 28 5.18 17.41 -2.87
CA LYS A 28 5.30 17.17 -4.31
C LYS A 28 4.93 18.40 -5.14
N ASN A 29 3.87 19.10 -4.75
CA ASN A 29 3.34 20.22 -5.53
C ASN A 29 4.13 21.51 -5.32
N ARG A 30 4.76 21.71 -4.16
CA ARG A 30 5.34 23.00 -3.77
C ARG A 30 6.84 22.99 -3.56
N ILE A 31 7.44 21.85 -3.19
CA ILE A 31 8.86 21.74 -2.88
C ILE A 31 9.60 20.92 -3.93
N ASP A 32 9.17 19.66 -4.13
CA ASP A 32 9.89 18.72 -4.98
C ASP A 32 8.94 17.92 -5.88
N PRO A 33 8.75 18.34 -7.14
CA PRO A 33 7.88 17.63 -8.08
C PRO A 33 8.40 16.25 -8.47
N THR A 34 9.65 15.90 -8.14
CA THR A 34 10.23 14.60 -8.45
C THR A 34 9.79 13.49 -7.49
N LEU A 35 9.30 13.86 -6.28
CA LEU A 35 8.79 12.93 -5.26
C LEU A 35 7.64 12.08 -5.81
N THR A 36 7.77 10.76 -5.68
CA THR A 36 6.89 9.77 -6.31
C THR A 36 6.33 8.79 -5.28
N PHE A 37 5.01 8.66 -5.27
CA PHE A 37 4.24 7.76 -4.42
C PHE A 37 2.93 7.36 -5.11
N ARG A 38 2.32 6.25 -4.70
CA ARG A 38 1.01 5.81 -5.19
C ARG A 38 -0.12 6.38 -4.34
N ARG A 39 -1.21 6.84 -4.97
CA ARG A 39 -2.42 7.35 -4.32
C ARG A 39 -3.62 7.26 -5.26
N SER A 40 -4.83 7.15 -4.71
CA SER A 40 -6.08 7.28 -5.49
C SER A 40 -7.25 7.80 -4.63
N CYS A 41 -7.92 6.95 -3.84
CA CYS A 41 -9.23 7.25 -3.21
C CYS A 41 -9.24 8.29 -2.08
N ARG A 42 -8.12 8.48 -1.37
CA ARG A 42 -8.00 9.35 -0.16
C ARG A 42 -8.88 8.98 1.05
N GLU A 43 -9.57 7.84 1.05
CA GLU A 43 -10.45 7.40 2.16
C GLU A 43 -10.15 5.98 2.66
N GLY A 44 -9.02 5.41 2.24
CA GLY A 44 -8.51 4.12 2.75
C GLY A 44 -9.03 2.88 2.03
N VAL A 45 -10.00 2.99 1.12
CA VAL A 45 -10.63 1.81 0.48
C VAL A 45 -9.76 1.14 -0.59
N CYS A 46 -8.96 1.89 -1.36
CA CYS A 46 -8.24 1.34 -2.51
C CYS A 46 -6.88 0.68 -2.18
N GLY A 47 -6.34 0.89 -0.97
CA GLY A 47 -5.01 0.42 -0.58
C GLY A 47 -3.80 1.02 -1.33
N SER A 48 -3.98 1.94 -2.29
CA SER A 48 -2.89 2.42 -3.16
C SER A 48 -1.77 3.18 -2.42
N CYS A 49 -2.09 3.88 -1.34
CA CYS A 49 -1.13 4.67 -0.56
C CYS A 49 -0.57 3.91 0.65
N ALA A 50 -0.46 2.58 0.53
CA ALA A 50 0.16 1.76 1.55
C ALA A 50 1.66 2.04 1.64
N MET A 51 2.14 2.38 2.84
CA MET A 51 3.54 2.71 3.13
C MET A 51 3.84 2.50 4.62
N THR A 52 5.11 2.49 4.98
CA THR A 52 5.53 2.39 6.37
C THR A 52 5.66 3.80 6.97
N ILE A 53 4.83 4.12 7.95
CA ILE A 53 4.83 5.38 8.69
C ILE A 53 5.17 5.06 10.14
N ASP A 54 6.28 5.61 10.64
CA ASP A 54 6.83 5.33 11.97
C ASP A 54 6.93 3.84 12.29
N ALA A 55 7.65 3.13 11.41
CA ALA A 55 7.90 1.69 11.48
C ALA A 55 6.64 0.80 11.42
N THR A 56 5.46 1.39 11.18
CA THR A 56 4.19 0.67 11.10
C THR A 56 3.60 0.80 9.70
N ASN A 57 3.02 -0.28 9.16
CA ASN A 57 2.38 -0.21 7.84
C ASN A 57 0.99 0.43 7.95
N TRP A 58 0.79 1.50 7.18
CA TRP A 58 -0.46 2.25 7.13
C TRP A 58 -0.90 2.48 5.70
N THR A 59 -2.17 2.83 5.51
CA THR A 59 -2.56 3.59 4.32
C THR A 59 -2.44 5.06 4.66
N ALA A 60 -1.61 5.81 3.93
CA ALA A 60 -1.24 7.17 4.30
C ALA A 60 -2.41 8.16 4.39
N CYS A 61 -3.57 7.81 3.84
CA CYS A 61 -4.76 8.65 3.89
C CYS A 61 -5.68 8.39 5.09
N THR A 62 -5.39 7.41 5.95
CA THR A 62 -6.27 7.09 7.11
C THR A 62 -5.62 7.42 8.45
N TRP A 63 -4.34 7.78 8.45
CA TRP A 63 -3.59 8.10 9.65
C TRP A 63 -3.55 9.61 9.86
N ALA A 64 -3.70 10.08 11.10
CA ALA A 64 -3.70 11.50 11.43
C ALA A 64 -2.32 12.00 11.87
N ILE A 65 -1.88 13.15 11.34
CA ILE A 65 -0.62 13.84 11.68
C ILE A 65 -0.70 14.53 13.06
N ALA A 66 -1.89 14.69 13.66
CA ALA A 66 -2.11 15.58 14.80
C ALA A 66 -1.18 15.31 16.02
N ASP A 67 -0.74 16.41 16.65
CA ASP A 67 0.00 16.52 17.93
C ASP A 67 1.24 15.65 18.08
N ARG A 68 2.12 15.69 17.06
CA ARG A 68 3.37 14.92 17.08
C ARG A 68 4.54 15.77 17.55
N ALA A 69 5.15 15.35 18.66
CA ALA A 69 6.38 15.96 19.16
C ALA A 69 7.61 15.67 18.28
N LYS A 70 7.51 14.75 17.31
CA LYS A 70 8.61 14.32 16.44
C LYS A 70 8.14 14.24 14.98
N PRO A 71 9.03 14.54 14.01
CA PRO A 71 8.73 14.35 12.59
C PRO A 71 8.30 12.90 12.30
N ALA A 72 7.28 12.74 11.46
CA ALA A 72 6.92 11.42 10.96
C ALA A 72 8.01 10.89 10.02
N THR A 73 8.31 9.60 10.13
CA THR A 73 9.21 8.89 9.22
C THR A 73 8.39 8.08 8.24
N ILE A 74 8.66 8.26 6.94
CA ILE A 74 7.94 7.57 5.87
C ILE A 74 8.93 6.76 5.05
N PHE A 75 8.64 5.47 4.89
CA PHE A 75 9.39 4.53 4.08
C PHE A 75 8.46 3.75 3.16
N LEU A 76 9.04 3.16 2.12
CA LEU A 76 8.38 2.14 1.34
C LEU A 76 7.92 0.98 2.24
N LEU A 77 6.84 0.30 1.85
CA LEU A 77 6.44 -0.97 2.49
C LEU A 77 7.64 -1.92 2.62
N ALA A 78 7.84 -2.41 3.85
CA ALA A 78 8.90 -3.37 4.13
C ALA A 78 8.80 -4.62 3.24
N ASN A 79 9.95 -5.19 2.90
CA ASN A 79 10.09 -6.42 2.10
C ASN A 79 9.54 -6.35 0.66
N LEU A 80 9.23 -5.16 0.13
CA LEU A 80 8.94 -4.98 -1.29
C LEU A 80 10.10 -4.24 -1.99
N PRO A 81 10.54 -4.69 -3.19
CA PRO A 81 11.50 -3.94 -3.99
C PRO A 81 10.95 -2.56 -4.37
N ALA A 82 11.81 -1.55 -4.37
CA ALA A 82 11.44 -0.22 -4.82
C ALA A 82 11.53 -0.12 -6.36
N ILE A 83 10.47 0.36 -7.01
CA ILE A 83 10.53 0.81 -8.40
C ILE A 83 11.13 2.22 -8.45
N LYS A 84 10.58 3.13 -7.63
CA LYS A 84 11.05 4.51 -7.45
C LYS A 84 10.51 5.07 -6.14
N GLU A 85 11.38 5.58 -5.27
CA GLU A 85 11.02 6.24 -4.00
C GLU A 85 9.99 5.42 -3.18
N LEU A 86 8.76 5.92 -3.01
CA LEU A 86 7.70 5.27 -2.23
C LEU A 86 6.77 4.39 -3.09
N VAL A 87 7.22 3.95 -4.26
CA VAL A 87 6.48 3.07 -5.18
C VAL A 87 7.06 1.65 -5.15
N PRO A 88 6.33 0.66 -4.58
CA PRO A 88 6.81 -0.71 -4.52
C PRO A 88 6.51 -1.45 -5.82
N ASP A 89 7.33 -2.45 -6.11
CA ASP A 89 6.98 -3.51 -7.04
C ASP A 89 5.98 -4.47 -6.37
N GLN A 90 4.79 -4.58 -6.97
CA GLN A 90 3.71 -5.44 -6.48
C GLN A 90 3.53 -6.69 -7.35
N THR A 91 4.39 -6.93 -8.33
CA THR A 91 4.26 -8.03 -9.30
C THR A 91 4.18 -9.37 -8.58
N HIS A 92 5.08 -9.62 -7.63
CA HIS A 92 5.08 -10.88 -6.87
C HIS A 92 3.84 -11.06 -5.98
N LEU A 93 3.42 -9.97 -5.30
CA LEU A 93 2.22 -9.97 -4.46
C LEU A 93 0.98 -10.36 -5.28
N LEU A 94 0.81 -9.76 -6.46
CA LEU A 94 -0.34 -10.01 -7.31
C LEU A 94 -0.30 -11.42 -7.93
N ALA A 95 0.88 -11.93 -8.28
CA ALA A 95 1.04 -13.30 -8.75
C ALA A 95 0.65 -14.34 -7.68
N GLN A 96 0.97 -14.10 -6.41
CA GLN A 96 0.54 -14.96 -5.31
C GLN A 96 -0.98 -14.92 -5.11
N TYR A 97 -1.61 -13.76 -5.26
CA TYR A 97 -3.07 -13.62 -5.20
C TYR A 97 -3.76 -14.37 -6.35
N GLU A 98 -3.20 -14.31 -7.56
CA GLU A 98 -3.73 -15.03 -8.72
C GLU A 98 -3.62 -16.56 -8.55
N MET A 99 -2.55 -17.06 -7.94
CA MET A 99 -2.28 -18.49 -7.72
C MET A 99 -3.38 -19.22 -6.94
N ILE A 100 -4.08 -18.51 -6.04
CA ILE A 100 -5.15 -19.12 -5.23
C ILE A 100 -6.51 -19.17 -5.94
N GLU A 101 -6.59 -18.70 -7.18
CA GLU A 101 -7.83 -18.62 -7.97
C GLU A 101 -9.00 -18.00 -7.17
N PRO A 102 -8.92 -16.72 -6.75
CA PRO A 102 -9.84 -16.12 -5.78
C PRO A 102 -11.20 -15.74 -6.39
N TRP A 103 -11.85 -16.69 -7.07
CA TRP A 103 -13.16 -16.56 -7.69
C TRP A 103 -13.98 -17.85 -7.51
N LEU A 104 -15.29 -17.74 -7.76
CA LEU A 104 -16.16 -18.91 -7.75
C LEU A 104 -15.84 -19.80 -8.95
N ASN A 105 -15.50 -21.07 -8.71
CA ASN A 105 -15.30 -22.08 -9.75
C ASN A 105 -16.35 -23.20 -9.64
N PRO A 106 -17.53 -23.04 -10.29
CA PRO A 106 -18.60 -24.04 -10.23
C PRO A 106 -18.17 -25.40 -10.78
N GLY A 107 -17.30 -25.43 -11.78
CA GLY A 107 -16.80 -26.67 -12.38
C GLY A 107 -16.03 -27.53 -11.36
N ARG A 108 -15.10 -26.92 -10.61
CA ARG A 108 -14.35 -27.59 -9.54
C ARG A 108 -15.30 -28.09 -8.44
N ALA A 109 -16.23 -27.26 -7.99
CA ALA A 109 -17.20 -27.62 -6.94
C ALA A 109 -18.09 -28.81 -7.35
N ILE A 110 -18.62 -28.78 -8.59
CA ILE A 110 -19.45 -29.87 -9.13
C ILE A 110 -18.63 -31.16 -9.25
N ALA A 111 -17.37 -31.09 -9.71
CA ALA A 111 -16.50 -32.25 -9.84
C ALA A 111 -16.20 -32.91 -8.48
N GLU A 112 -15.94 -32.13 -7.43
CA GLU A 112 -15.73 -32.64 -6.07
C GLU A 112 -16.99 -33.28 -5.48
N ILE A 113 -18.16 -32.67 -5.67
CA ILE A 113 -19.44 -33.24 -5.22
C ILE A 113 -19.70 -34.58 -5.91
N LYS A 114 -19.54 -34.64 -7.24
CA LYS A 114 -19.68 -35.88 -8.00
C LYS A 114 -18.74 -36.97 -7.50
N LYS A 115 -17.47 -36.63 -7.24
CA LYS A 115 -16.48 -37.56 -6.69
C LYS A 115 -16.93 -38.13 -5.33
N LYS A 116 -17.35 -37.26 -4.40
CA LYS A 116 -17.86 -37.66 -3.07
C LYS A 116 -19.14 -38.50 -3.14
N MET A 117 -20.01 -38.26 -4.11
CA MET A 117 -21.22 -39.07 -4.33
C MET A 117 -20.88 -40.47 -4.82
N ILE A 118 -19.92 -40.58 -5.75
CA ILE A 118 -19.44 -41.88 -6.26
C ILE A 118 -18.78 -42.69 -5.14
N GLU A 119 -17.92 -42.05 -4.33
CA GLU A 119 -17.22 -42.71 -3.20
C GLU A 119 -18.16 -43.18 -2.08
N ARG A 120 -19.37 -42.62 -1.96
CA ARG A 120 -20.38 -43.04 -0.97
C ARG A 120 -21.29 -44.18 -1.43
N GLN A 121 -21.24 -44.55 -2.72
CA GLN A 121 -22.10 -45.57 -3.32
C GLN A 121 -21.40 -46.91 -3.55
N GLY A 122 -20.12 -47.03 -3.17
CA GLY A 122 -19.36 -48.29 -3.09
C GLY A 122 -18.96 -48.61 -1.66
#